data_AF-A0A3D2MBG1-F1
#
_entry.id   AF-A0A3D2MBG1-F1
#
_cell.length_a   1.000
_cell.length_b   1.000
_cell.length_c   1.000
_cell.angle_alpha   90.00
_cell.angle_beta   90.00
_cell.angle_gamma   90.00
#
_symmetry.space_group_name_H-M   'P 1'
#
loop_
_entity.id
_entity.type
_entity.pdbx_description
1 polymer ?
#
loop_
_entity_poly.entity_id
_entity_poly.type
_entity_poly.pdbx_seq_one_letter_code
_entity_poly.pdbx_strand_id
1 'polypeptide(L)' 'SRAQDLERRHNPRWYDLMLELARLTGNGVSLNTSLNRRGEPMICSPTDALNMFYGSDLQYLIMEDILVVKGDKLA' A
#
# COMPACT_ATOMS: atom_id res chain seq x y z
N SER A 1 20.53 3.84 -0.27
CA SER A 1 19.07 3.85 -0.06
C SER A 1 18.59 5.29 0.05
N ARG A 2 17.32 5.57 -0.25
CA ARG A 2 16.71 6.88 0.03
C ARG A 2 15.61 6.66 1.06
N ALA A 3 15.87 7.07 2.30
CA ALA A 3 14.92 6.93 3.39
C ALA A 3 13.79 7.97 3.28
N GLN A 4 12.62 7.59 3.75
CA GLN A 4 11.51 8.49 4.01
C GLN A 4 11.15 8.34 5.49
N ASP A 5 11.42 9.37 6.28
CA ASP A 5 11.04 9.38 7.69
C ASP A 5 9.58 9.78 7.84
N LEU A 6 8.90 9.18 8.81
CA LEU A 6 7.49 9.40 9.08
C LEU A 6 7.32 10.12 10.41
N GLU A 7 6.47 11.13 10.40
CA GLU A 7 6.00 11.77 11.61
C GLU A 7 4.48 11.66 11.66
N ARG A 8 3.95 11.28 12.82
CA ARG A 8 2.51 11.03 12.99
C ARG A 8 1.66 12.24 12.61
N ARG A 9 2.16 13.46 12.76
CA ARG A 9 1.45 14.70 12.39
C ARG A 9 1.19 14.83 10.87
N HIS A 10 2.00 14.21 10.03
CA HIS A 10 1.86 14.32 8.57
C HIS A 10 0.85 13.30 8.00
N ASN A 11 0.85 12.08 8.53
CA ASN A 11 -0.10 11.05 8.14
C ASN A 11 -0.26 10.03 9.28
N PRO A 12 -1.27 10.22 10.17
CA PRO A 12 -1.49 9.34 11.30
C PRO A 12 -1.76 7.89 10.90
N ARG A 13 -2.55 7.63 9.84
CA ARG A 13 -2.88 6.27 9.37
C ARG A 13 -1.63 5.52 8.91
N TRP A 14 -0.78 6.18 8.12
CA TRP A 14 0.46 5.57 7.62
C TRP A 14 1.47 5.34 8.74
N TYR A 15 1.58 6.28 9.69
CA TYR A 15 2.44 6.14 10.86
C TYR A 15 1.99 4.95 11.75
N ASP A 16 0.70 4.88 12.07
CA ASP A 16 0.13 3.82 12.92
C ASP A 16 0.24 2.44 12.22
N LEU A 17 0.12 2.36 10.89
CA LEU A 17 0.39 1.14 10.12
C LEU A 17 1.85 0.69 10.27
N MET A 18 2.80 1.61 10.17
CA MET A 18 4.23 1.28 10.29
C MET A 18 4.61 0.86 11.71
N LEU A 19 3.94 1.40 12.74
CA LEU A 19 4.08 0.90 14.12
C LEU A 19 3.59 -0.53 14.26
N GLU A 20 2.43 -0.87 13.68
CA GLU A 20 1.90 -2.23 13.73
C GLU A 20 2.77 -3.20 12.93
N LEU A 21 3.28 -2.79 11.77
CA LEU A 21 4.28 -3.55 11.01
C LEU A 21 5.52 -3.84 11.86
N ALA A 22 6.03 -2.84 12.58
CA ALA A 22 7.18 -3.02 13.47
C ALA A 22 6.87 -4.00 14.61
N ARG A 23 5.66 -3.93 15.19
CA ARG A 23 5.21 -4.85 16.25
C ARG A 23 5.15 -6.30 15.77
N LEU A 24 4.69 -6.52 14.54
CA LEU A 24 4.51 -7.85 13.95
C LEU A 24 5.83 -8.46 13.42
N THR A 25 6.72 -7.63 12.87
CA THR A 25 7.90 -8.10 12.14
C THR A 25 9.23 -7.83 12.85
N GLY A 26 9.21 -7.03 13.92
CA GLY A 26 10.41 -6.49 14.57
C GLY A 26 11.09 -5.35 13.79
N ASN A 27 10.58 -4.99 12.60
CA ASN A 27 11.18 -3.99 11.72
C ASN A 27 10.17 -2.92 11.29
N GLY A 28 10.44 -1.65 11.60
CA GLY A 28 9.59 -0.51 11.24
C GLY A 28 9.87 0.06 9.85
N VAL A 29 10.23 -0.78 8.87
CA VAL A 29 10.63 -0.35 7.52
C VAL A 29 9.86 -1.12 6.47
N SER A 30 9.35 -0.41 5.46
CA SER A 30 8.65 -0.96 4.32
C SER A 30 9.24 -0.42 3.01
N LEU A 31 9.07 -1.17 1.93
CA LEU A 31 9.35 -0.66 0.60
C LEU A 31 8.19 0.23 0.15
N ASN A 32 8.46 1.52 -0.01
CA ASN A 32 7.51 2.48 -0.58
C ASN A 32 7.93 2.80 -2.02
N THR A 33 7.08 2.48 -2.98
CA THR A 33 7.28 2.75 -4.41
C THR A 33 6.02 3.39 -5.00
N SER A 34 6.16 4.02 -6.17
CA SER A 34 5.01 4.53 -6.92
C SER A 34 4.00 3.41 -7.17
N LEU A 35 2.73 3.73 -6.96
CA LEU A 35 1.63 2.83 -7.24
C LEU A 35 1.22 2.98 -8.72
N ASN A 36 1.89 2.23 -9.60
CA ASN A 36 1.70 2.21 -11.04
C ASN A 36 2.29 0.92 -11.65
N ARG A 37 1.97 0.64 -12.93
CA ARG A 37 2.70 -0.36 -13.73
C ARG A 37 3.85 0.30 -14.50
N ARG A 38 4.79 -0.51 -14.96
CA ARG A 38 5.94 -0.04 -15.73
C ARG A 38 5.47 0.68 -17.01
N GLY A 39 5.85 1.94 -17.15
CA GLY A 39 5.49 2.77 -18.30
C GLY A 39 4.15 3.52 -18.15
N GLU A 40 3.46 3.36 -17.01
CA GLU A 40 2.22 4.07 -16.72
C GLU A 40 2.43 5.20 -15.70
N PRO A 41 1.60 6.27 -15.74
CA PRO A 41 1.62 7.30 -14.71
C PRO A 41 1.14 6.75 -13.36
N MET A 42 1.36 7.53 -12.30
CA MET A 42 0.78 7.26 -10.99
C MET A 42 -0.75 7.29 -11.06
N ILE A 43 -1.41 6.39 -10.32
CA ILE A 43 -2.88 6.37 -10.24
C ILE A 43 -3.42 7.67 -9.62
N CYS A 44 -4.60 8.12 -10.07
CA CYS A 44 -5.25 9.34 -9.54
C CYS A 44 -6.73 9.16 -9.19
N SER A 45 -7.30 7.99 -9.47
CA SER A 45 -8.70 7.67 -9.18
C SER A 45 -8.86 6.23 -8.66
N PRO A 46 -9.97 5.91 -7.96
CA PRO A 46 -10.27 4.54 -7.58
C PRO A 46 -10.33 3.58 -8.78
N THR A 47 -10.81 4.06 -9.93
CA THR A 47 -10.82 3.29 -11.18
C THR A 47 -9.41 2.97 -11.66
N ASP A 48 -8.48 3.93 -11.60
CA ASP A 48 -7.07 3.69 -11.94
C ASP A 48 -6.43 2.68 -10.98
N ALA A 49 -6.72 2.80 -9.67
CA ALA A 49 -6.23 1.87 -8.65
C ALA A 49 -6.66 0.43 -8.95
N LEU A 50 -7.94 0.23 -9.28
CA LEU A 50 -8.50 -1.08 -9.63
C LEU A 50 -7.92 -1.61 -10.93
N ASN A 51 -7.81 -0.79 -11.98
CA ASN A 51 -7.23 -1.19 -13.27
C ASN A 51 -5.75 -1.61 -13.11
N MET A 52 -4.97 -0.81 -12.40
CA MET A 52 -3.57 -1.10 -12.06
C MET A 52 -3.48 -2.39 -11.24
N PHE A 53 -4.32 -2.53 -10.21
CA PHE A 53 -4.34 -3.68 -9.32
C PHE A 53 -4.67 -4.96 -10.08
N TYR A 54 -5.80 -5.03 -10.81
CA TYR A 54 -6.18 -6.21 -11.59
C TYR A 54 -5.20 -6.51 -12.73
N GLY A 55 -4.49 -5.52 -13.25
CA GLY A 55 -3.44 -5.67 -14.25
C GLY A 55 -2.05 -6.02 -13.71
N SER A 56 -1.91 -6.38 -12.44
CA SER A 56 -0.66 -6.76 -11.75
C SER A 56 -0.79 -8.12 -11.04
N ASP A 57 0.30 -8.64 -10.48
CA ASP A 57 0.29 -9.88 -9.67
C ASP A 57 0.01 -9.64 -8.18
N LEU A 58 -0.33 -8.40 -7.79
CA LEU A 58 -0.69 -8.07 -6.41
C LEU A 58 -1.95 -8.81 -5.97
N GLN A 59 -1.97 -9.22 -4.70
CA GLN A 59 -3.07 -10.00 -4.10
C GLN A 59 -4.03 -9.15 -3.27
N TYR A 60 -3.55 -8.04 -2.72
CA TYR A 60 -4.31 -7.15 -1.84
C TYR A 60 -4.16 -5.70 -2.29
N LEU A 61 -5.27 -4.97 -2.30
CA LEU A 61 -5.33 -3.52 -2.46
C LEU A 61 -6.16 -2.94 -1.33
N ILE A 62 -5.60 -2.00 -0.58
CA ILE A 62 -6.31 -1.25 0.44
C ILE A 62 -6.59 0.14 -0.13
N MET A 63 -7.86 0.51 -0.23
CA MET A 63 -8.33 1.83 -0.60
C MET A 63 -9.13 2.40 0.57
N GLU A 64 -8.50 3.25 1.37
CA GLU A 64 -9.05 3.72 2.63
C GLU A 64 -9.52 2.56 3.52
N ASP A 65 -10.82 2.40 3.71
CA ASP A 65 -11.43 1.40 4.60
C ASP A 65 -11.92 0.15 3.84
N ILE A 66 -11.57 0.04 2.56
CA ILE A 66 -11.96 -1.07 1.69
C ILE A 66 -10.73 -1.91 1.37
N LEU A 67 -10.80 -3.21 1.71
CA LEU A 67 -9.84 -4.22 1.29
C LEU A 67 -10.38 -4.97 0.07
N VAL A 68 -9.66 -4.89 -1.05
CA VAL A 68 -9.91 -5.70 -2.24
C VAL A 68 -8.92 -6.86 -2.25
N VAL A 69 -9.43 -8.09 -2.40
CA VAL A 69 -8.66 -9.33 -2.42
C VAL A 69 -8.86 -10.02 -3.76
N LYS A 70 -7.78 -10.52 -4.37
CA LYS A 70 -7.89 -11.40 -5.54
C LYS A 70 -8.01 -12.86 -5.09
N GLY A 71 -9.06 -13.54 -5.57
CA GLY A 71 -9.30 -14.97 -5.36
C GLY A 71 -10.05 -15.30 -4.06
N ASP A 72 -10.45 -16.57 -3.94
CA ASP A 72 -11.24 -17.13 -2.84
C ASP A 72 -10.42 -17.39 -1.57
N LYS A 73 -9.79 -16.35 -0.99
CA LYS A 73 -9.15 -16.47 0.32
C LYS A 73 -9.51 -15.33 1.26
N LEU A 74 -10.78 -15.30 1.64
CA LEU A 74 -11.11 -15.14 3.05
C LEU A 74 -11.20 -16.56 3.62
N ALA A 75 -10.07 -17.11 4.07
CA ALA A 75 -10.09 -18.21 5.02
C ALA A 75 -10.42 -17.65 6.41
#